data_AF-A0A7X3G7R6-F1
#
_entry.id   AF-A0A7X3G7R6-F1
#
_cell.length_a   1.000
_cell.length_b   1.000
_cell.length_c   1.000
_cell.angle_alpha   90.00
_cell.angle_beta   90.00
_cell.angle_gamma   90.00
#
_symmetry.space_group_name_H-M   'P 1'
#
loop_
_entity.id
_entity.type
_entity.pdbx_description
1 polymer ?
#
loop_
_entity_poly.entity_id
_entity_poly.type
_entity_poly.pdbx_seq_one_letter_code
_entity_poly.pdbx_strand_id
1 'polypeptide(L)'
;MRTRFFLCLTSLVLLLAACGTKPATGLKASSAATSSSQEAVSTSMSSASSSSASSDAEASSVQETSIDTQAILAGDYASLVGTWVNDKGEALRIEADGSSDRFDASIFNGLEENEGTLISDHYKIGGASSALTIIPAGQKLPFHDQVAKADSLVIGTSSEAALHVFMRAQ
;
A
#
# COMPACT_ATOMS: atom_id res chain seq x y z
N MET A 1 65.22 18.24 11.27
CA MET A 1 64.72 19.09 10.18
C MET A 1 63.30 19.51 10.53
N ARG A 2 63.06 20.81 10.70
CA ARG A 2 61.79 21.39 11.16
C ARG A 2 60.94 21.73 9.93
N THR A 3 60.00 20.87 9.57
CA THR A 3 59.07 21.16 8.47
C THR A 3 57.84 21.85 9.03
N ARG A 4 57.64 23.08 8.55
CA ARG A 4 56.65 24.05 9.01
C ARG A 4 55.25 23.60 8.60
N PHE A 5 54.35 23.51 9.57
CA PHE A 5 52.92 23.30 9.37
C PHE A 5 52.36 24.57 8.70
N PHE A 6 52.06 24.51 7.41
CA PHE A 6 51.45 25.62 6.68
C PHE A 6 49.95 25.59 6.93
N LEU A 7 49.50 26.60 7.67
CA LEU A 7 48.11 27.05 7.80
C LEU A 7 47.50 27.20 6.39
N CYS A 8 46.49 26.40 6.04
CA CYS A 8 45.67 26.68 4.86
C CYS A 8 44.26 27.04 5.32
N LEU A 9 43.94 28.28 5.00
CA LEU A 9 42.83 29.10 5.46
C LEU A 9 41.51 28.61 4.86
N THR A 10 40.48 28.70 5.68
CA THR A 10 39.06 28.58 5.38
C THR A 10 38.63 29.23 4.06
N SER A 11 37.85 28.53 3.25
CA SER A 11 36.90 29.21 2.35
C SER A 11 35.61 28.39 2.21
N LEU A 12 34.64 28.80 3.02
CA LEU A 12 33.23 28.45 2.93
C LEU A 12 32.61 29.41 1.90
N VAL A 13 32.13 28.88 0.77
CA VAL A 13 31.27 29.63 -0.15
C VAL A 13 30.02 28.78 -0.41
N LEU A 14 28.97 29.05 0.36
CA LEU A 14 27.60 28.72 -0.03
C LEU A 14 27.02 29.92 -0.77
N LEU A 15 26.57 29.70 -2.00
CA LEU A 15 25.63 30.59 -2.69
C LEU A 15 24.52 29.72 -3.27
N LEU A 16 23.46 29.50 -2.48
CA LEU A 16 22.14 29.12 -3.00
C LEU A 16 21.42 30.40 -3.42
N ALA A 17 21.20 30.57 -4.71
CA ALA A 17 20.25 31.54 -5.25
C ALA A 17 19.00 30.77 -5.71
N ALA A 18 17.96 30.83 -4.88
CA ALA A 18 16.60 30.44 -5.22
C ALA A 18 15.87 31.64 -5.82
N CYS A 19 15.24 31.48 -6.99
CA CYS A 19 13.93 32.07 -7.31
C CYS A 19 13.44 31.58 -8.67
N GLY A 20 12.19 31.10 -8.74
CA GLY A 20 11.59 30.67 -10.00
C GLY A 20 10.16 30.16 -9.88
N THR A 21 9.29 30.81 -9.09
CA THR A 21 7.85 30.58 -9.16
C THR A 21 7.26 31.48 -10.25
N LYS A 22 6.71 30.87 -11.31
CA LYS A 22 5.77 31.54 -12.21
C LYS A 22 4.48 30.72 -12.26
N PRO A 23 3.39 31.19 -11.63
CA PRO A 23 2.07 30.64 -11.85
C PRO A 23 1.52 31.16 -13.18
N ALA A 24 1.10 30.25 -14.06
CA ALA A 24 0.26 30.55 -15.20
C ALA A 24 -1.10 29.87 -14.98
N THR A 25 -2.02 30.65 -14.42
CA THR A 25 -3.47 30.44 -14.50
C THR A 25 -3.89 30.36 -15.96
N GLY A 26 -4.56 29.27 -16.34
CA GLY A 26 -5.09 29.07 -17.68
C GLY A 26 -6.38 28.25 -17.67
N LEU A 27 -7.50 28.97 -17.56
CA LEU A 27 -8.80 28.71 -18.18
C LEU A 27 -9.58 27.42 -17.80
N LYS A 28 -10.52 27.64 -16.87
CA LYS A 28 -11.82 26.97 -16.77
C LYS A 28 -12.59 27.11 -18.08
N ALA A 29 -12.98 25.98 -18.68
CA ALA A 29 -14.12 25.90 -19.60
C ALA A 29 -14.94 24.67 -19.20
N SER A 30 -16.11 24.92 -18.61
CA SER A 30 -17.14 23.94 -18.28
C SER A 30 -18.43 24.42 -18.95
N SER A 31 -19.06 23.53 -19.72
CA SER A 31 -20.43 23.47 -20.25
C SER A 31 -20.36 22.54 -21.48
N ALA A 32 -21.22 21.56 -21.79
CA ALA A 32 -22.58 21.16 -21.43
C ALA A 32 -22.65 19.61 -21.64
N ALA A 33 -23.64 18.80 -21.24
CA ALA A 33 -25.09 18.80 -21.48
C ALA A 33 -25.67 17.59 -20.69
N THR A 34 -26.67 17.74 -19.81
CA THR A 34 -28.13 17.47 -19.97
C THR A 34 -28.60 16.09 -20.48
N SER A 35 -29.65 15.60 -19.80
CA SER A 35 -30.65 14.53 -20.10
C SER A 35 -30.40 13.18 -19.40
N SER A 36 -31.21 12.68 -18.45
CA SER A 36 -32.68 12.55 -18.22
C SER A 36 -33.22 11.16 -18.59
N SER A 37 -34.16 10.70 -17.76
CA SER A 37 -35.08 9.54 -17.86
C SER A 37 -34.55 8.27 -17.17
N GLN A 38 -35.03 7.80 -16.01
CA GLN A 38 -36.40 7.55 -15.51
C GLN A 38 -37.28 6.70 -16.42
N GLU A 39 -37.53 5.48 -15.94
CA GLU A 39 -38.68 4.57 -16.10
C GLU A 39 -38.14 3.13 -16.19
N ALA A 40 -38.78 2.07 -15.72
CA ALA A 40 -39.88 1.76 -14.83
C ALA A 40 -39.98 0.22 -14.90
N VAL A 41 -40.45 -0.46 -13.84
CA VAL A 41 -41.11 -1.79 -13.79
C VAL A 41 -40.83 -2.38 -12.40
N SER A 42 -41.77 -2.28 -11.46
CA SER A 42 -43.00 -3.08 -11.31
C SER A 42 -42.73 -4.42 -10.63
N THR A 43 -43.73 -4.80 -9.81
CA THR A 43 -43.96 -6.08 -9.11
C THR A 43 -43.21 -6.31 -7.80
N SER A 44 -43.78 -6.86 -6.74
CA SER A 44 -45.15 -6.92 -6.21
C SER A 44 -45.06 -7.80 -4.94
N MET A 45 -45.92 -7.52 -3.96
CA MET A 45 -46.48 -8.47 -2.97
C MET A 45 -45.60 -8.93 -1.78
N SER A 46 -46.05 -8.45 -0.62
CA SER A 46 -46.53 -9.28 0.51
C SER A 46 -45.55 -10.01 1.44
N SER A 47 -45.68 -9.59 2.70
CA SER A 47 -45.86 -10.41 3.90
C SER A 47 -44.71 -11.24 4.46
N ALA A 48 -44.22 -10.75 5.59
CA ALA A 48 -44.17 -11.42 6.89
C ALA A 48 -43.49 -12.80 6.99
N SER A 49 -42.40 -12.83 7.75
CA SER A 49 -42.08 -13.79 8.82
C SER A 49 -40.76 -13.32 9.45
N SER A 50 -40.78 -12.68 10.62
CA SER A 50 -40.56 -13.33 11.91
C SER A 50 -39.43 -14.37 11.90
N SER A 51 -38.22 -13.93 12.25
CA SER A 51 -37.37 -14.64 13.20
C SER A 51 -36.14 -13.78 13.47
N SER A 52 -36.18 -13.03 14.57
CA SER A 52 -34.98 -12.65 15.29
C SER A 52 -34.25 -13.94 15.65
N ALA A 53 -33.13 -14.18 15.00
CA ALA A 53 -32.11 -15.10 15.45
C ALA A 53 -30.78 -14.36 15.35
N SER A 54 -30.57 -13.47 16.31
CA SER A 54 -29.26 -13.09 16.77
C SER A 54 -28.58 -14.37 17.25
N SER A 55 -27.51 -14.78 16.58
CA SER A 55 -26.43 -15.61 17.12
C SER A 55 -25.27 -15.48 16.15
N ASP A 56 -24.29 -14.66 16.54
CA ASP A 56 -22.92 -14.64 16.05
C ASP A 56 -22.43 -16.07 15.73
N ALA A 57 -22.25 -16.33 14.45
CA ALA A 57 -21.38 -17.36 13.94
C ALA A 57 -20.52 -16.69 12.86
N GLU A 58 -19.57 -15.85 13.29
CA GLU A 58 -18.38 -15.57 12.49
C GLU A 58 -17.60 -16.89 12.42
N ALA A 59 -18.05 -17.77 11.52
CA ALA A 59 -17.23 -18.83 10.99
C ALA A 59 -16.11 -18.12 10.22
N SER A 60 -15.06 -17.76 10.97
CA SER A 60 -13.89 -17.04 10.50
C SER A 60 -13.08 -17.95 9.58
N SER A 61 -13.61 -18.21 8.39
CA SER A 61 -12.93 -19.02 7.37
C SER A 61 -11.78 -18.21 6.79
N VAL A 62 -10.58 -18.78 6.88
CA VAL A 62 -9.42 -18.29 6.14
C VAL A 62 -9.67 -18.56 4.65
N GLN A 63 -9.51 -17.54 3.82
CA GLN A 63 -9.57 -17.64 2.37
C GLN A 63 -8.33 -18.38 1.87
N GLU A 64 -8.44 -19.09 0.74
CA GLU A 64 -7.28 -19.69 0.10
C GLU A 64 -6.31 -18.60 -0.35
N THR A 65 -5.01 -18.79 -0.10
CA THR A 65 -3.97 -17.85 -0.56
C THR A 65 -3.84 -17.89 -2.07
N SER A 66 -3.82 -16.71 -2.69
CA SER A 66 -3.49 -16.51 -4.10
C SER A 66 -2.05 -16.07 -4.32
N ILE A 67 -1.33 -15.74 -3.24
CA ILE A 67 0.07 -15.31 -3.27
C ILE A 67 0.99 -16.52 -3.45
N ASP A 68 1.88 -16.44 -4.44
CA ASP A 68 2.99 -17.39 -4.65
C ASP A 68 4.30 -16.77 -4.15
N THR A 69 4.69 -17.13 -2.93
CA THR A 69 5.88 -16.56 -2.29
C THR A 69 7.18 -16.99 -2.97
N GLN A 70 7.23 -18.16 -3.59
CA GLN A 70 8.42 -18.64 -4.27
C GLN A 70 8.64 -17.91 -5.59
N ALA A 71 7.56 -17.66 -6.34
CA ALA A 71 7.60 -16.82 -7.54
C ALA A 71 8.08 -15.40 -7.21
N ILE A 72 7.55 -14.80 -6.13
CA ILE A 72 7.93 -13.45 -5.70
C ILE A 72 9.42 -13.36 -5.34
N LEU A 73 9.95 -14.35 -4.61
CA LEU A 73 11.39 -14.42 -4.29
C LEU A 73 12.26 -14.57 -5.55
N ALA A 74 11.74 -15.18 -6.61
CA ALA A 74 12.40 -15.29 -7.91
C ALA A 74 12.24 -14.03 -8.79
N GLY A 75 11.53 -13.00 -8.31
CA GLY A 75 11.26 -11.76 -9.03
C GLY A 75 10.03 -11.79 -9.94
N ASP A 76 9.19 -12.82 -9.83
CA ASP A 76 7.88 -12.86 -10.49
C ASP A 76 6.79 -12.35 -9.53
N TYR A 77 6.32 -11.13 -9.80
CA TYR A 77 5.33 -10.43 -8.99
C TYR A 77 3.90 -10.61 -9.49
N ALA A 78 3.63 -11.51 -10.45
CA ALA A 78 2.31 -11.68 -11.05
C ALA A 78 1.20 -11.91 -10.01
N SER A 79 1.50 -12.65 -8.94
CA SER A 79 0.56 -12.90 -7.85
C SER A 79 0.27 -11.67 -6.98
N LEU A 80 1.05 -10.59 -7.07
CA LEU A 80 0.82 -9.33 -6.32
C LEU A 80 0.12 -8.25 -7.14
N VAL A 81 0.05 -8.41 -8.46
CA VAL A 81 -0.52 -7.42 -9.37
C VAL A 81 -1.94 -7.06 -8.96
N GLY A 82 -2.24 -5.76 -8.95
CA GLY A 82 -3.56 -5.24 -8.63
C GLY A 82 -3.50 -4.05 -7.70
N THR A 83 -4.69 -3.65 -7.23
CA THR A 83 -4.83 -2.55 -6.26
C THR A 83 -5.13 -3.14 -4.89
N TRP A 84 -4.38 -2.70 -3.90
CA TRP A 84 -4.50 -3.05 -2.51
C TRP A 84 -4.94 -1.82 -1.73
N VAL A 85 -5.91 -1.96 -0.84
CA VAL A 85 -6.52 -0.85 -0.09
C VAL A 85 -6.61 -1.22 1.38
N ASN A 86 -6.29 -0.28 2.28
CA ASN A 86 -6.46 -0.46 3.71
C ASN A 86 -7.74 0.22 4.25
N ASP A 87 -8.01 0.02 5.54
CA ASP A 87 -9.15 0.59 6.26
C ASP A 87 -9.18 2.13 6.29
N LYS A 88 -8.04 2.79 6.08
CA LYS A 88 -7.90 4.25 5.95
C LYS A 88 -8.21 4.78 4.54
N GLY A 89 -8.46 3.89 3.58
CA GLY A 89 -8.65 4.24 2.18
C GLY A 89 -7.35 4.59 1.45
N GLU A 90 -6.19 4.28 2.04
CA GLU A 90 -4.94 4.35 1.32
C GLU A 90 -4.87 3.21 0.32
N ALA A 91 -4.36 3.50 -0.88
CA ALA A 91 -4.19 2.51 -1.92
C ALA A 91 -2.70 2.31 -2.26
N LEU A 92 -2.38 1.09 -2.69
CA LEU A 92 -1.13 0.70 -3.30
C LEU A 92 -1.48 -0.12 -4.54
N ARG A 93 -1.12 0.39 -5.72
CA ARG A 93 -1.24 -0.37 -6.97
C ARG A 93 0.11 -0.96 -7.33
N ILE A 94 0.16 -2.28 -7.49
CA ILE A 94 1.36 -3.04 -7.86
C ILE A 94 1.24 -3.49 -9.31
N GLU A 95 2.27 -3.24 -10.09
CA GLU A 95 2.39 -3.64 -11.49
C GLU A 95 3.20 -4.93 -11.65
N ALA A 96 3.08 -5.58 -12.81
CA ALA A 96 3.74 -6.86 -13.09
C ALA A 96 5.28 -6.77 -13.09
N ASP A 97 5.84 -5.58 -13.31
CA ASP A 97 7.28 -5.33 -13.23
C ASP A 97 7.78 -5.04 -11.79
N GLY A 98 6.88 -5.11 -10.80
CA GLY A 98 7.18 -4.84 -9.39
C GLY A 98 7.18 -3.35 -9.02
N SER A 99 6.88 -2.45 -9.97
CA SER A 99 6.69 -1.03 -9.67
C SER A 99 5.36 -0.79 -8.95
N SER A 100 5.23 0.40 -8.33
CA SER A 100 4.00 0.81 -7.67
C SER A 100 3.72 2.30 -7.82
N ASP A 101 2.49 2.72 -7.58
CA ASP A 101 2.05 4.12 -7.68
C ASP A 101 2.42 5.00 -6.48
N ARG A 102 2.85 4.39 -5.36
CA ARG A 102 3.14 5.08 -4.11
C ARG A 102 4.65 5.27 -3.86
N PHE A 103 5.51 4.55 -4.60
CA PHE A 103 6.94 4.48 -4.32
C PHE A 103 7.79 4.61 -5.60
N ASP A 104 8.81 5.48 -5.55
CA ASP A 104 9.68 5.81 -6.70
C ASP A 104 10.73 4.71 -7.03
N ALA A 105 10.82 3.67 -6.20
CA ALA A 105 11.72 2.54 -6.36
C ALA A 105 10.98 1.23 -6.08
N SER A 106 11.52 0.12 -6.58
CA SER A 106 10.96 -1.21 -6.29
C SER A 106 10.89 -1.43 -4.78
N ILE A 107 9.71 -1.79 -4.29
CA ILE A 107 9.45 -2.13 -2.88
C ILE A 107 9.78 -3.58 -2.56
N PHE A 108 10.33 -4.32 -3.53
CA PHE A 108 10.64 -5.74 -3.42
C PHE A 108 12.15 -6.01 -3.34
N ASN A 109 12.96 -4.96 -3.13
CA ASN A 109 14.39 -5.12 -2.89
C ASN A 109 14.64 -5.80 -1.54
N GLY A 110 15.62 -6.71 -1.52
CA GLY A 110 16.02 -7.43 -0.30
C GLY A 110 14.90 -8.23 0.33
N LEU A 111 14.02 -8.83 -0.48
CA LEU A 111 12.98 -9.72 0.02
C LEU A 111 13.59 -10.92 0.72
N GLU A 112 13.19 -11.13 1.97
CA GLU A 112 13.55 -12.28 2.79
C GLU A 112 12.28 -13.01 3.23
N GLU A 113 12.35 -14.34 3.33
CA GLU A 113 11.28 -15.16 3.90
C GLU A 113 11.39 -15.15 5.43
N ASN A 114 10.24 -15.01 6.10
CA ASN A 114 10.14 -15.07 7.54
C ASN A 114 8.81 -15.73 7.93
N GLU A 115 8.89 -16.99 8.37
CA GLU A 115 7.75 -17.73 8.93
C GLU A 115 6.51 -17.76 8.00
N GLY A 116 6.73 -17.99 6.70
CA GLY A 116 5.69 -18.04 5.67
C GLY A 116 5.28 -16.67 5.10
N THR A 117 5.83 -15.58 5.64
CA THR A 117 5.66 -14.21 5.09
C THR A 117 6.92 -13.80 4.32
N LEU A 118 6.82 -12.76 3.51
CA LEU A 118 7.99 -12.12 2.89
C LEU A 118 8.13 -10.70 3.40
N ILE A 119 9.35 -10.28 3.70
CA ILE A 119 9.66 -8.93 4.22
C ILE A 119 10.68 -8.29 3.27
N SER A 120 10.37 -7.11 2.77
CA SER A 120 11.31 -6.31 1.97
C SER A 120 12.31 -5.58 2.87
N ASP A 121 13.43 -5.17 2.28
CA ASP A 121 14.30 -4.17 2.89
C ASP A 121 13.53 -2.87 3.19
N HIS A 122 14.11 -2.09 4.10
CA HIS A 122 13.58 -0.78 4.41
C HIS A 122 13.80 0.18 3.25
N TYR A 123 12.72 0.64 2.63
CA TYR A 123 12.75 1.70 1.63
C TYR A 123 12.39 3.05 2.28
N LYS A 124 12.75 4.16 1.62
CA LYS A 124 12.51 5.52 2.13
C LYS A 124 11.20 6.08 1.58
N ILE A 125 10.27 6.44 2.47
CA ILE A 125 9.08 7.26 2.14
C ILE A 125 9.19 8.56 2.93
N GLY A 126 9.26 9.71 2.25
CA GLY A 126 9.26 11.01 2.92
C GLY A 126 10.38 11.18 3.98
N GLY A 127 11.51 10.48 3.83
CA GLY A 127 12.64 10.51 4.76
C GLY A 127 12.64 9.44 5.87
N ALA A 128 11.52 8.75 6.10
CA ALA A 128 11.43 7.63 7.03
C ALA A 128 11.68 6.29 6.33
N SER A 129 12.31 5.33 7.02
CA SER A 129 12.44 3.95 6.53
C SER A 129 11.16 3.16 6.84
N SER A 130 10.67 2.36 5.89
CA SER A 130 9.55 1.44 6.08
C SER A 130 9.84 0.14 5.33
N ALA A 131 9.33 -0.98 5.82
CA ALA A 131 9.36 -2.26 5.11
C ALA A 131 7.98 -2.56 4.52
N LEU A 132 7.94 -3.40 3.49
CA LEU A 132 6.73 -4.07 3.04
C LEU A 132 6.77 -5.50 3.57
N THR A 133 5.69 -5.92 4.22
CA THR A 133 5.48 -7.33 4.59
C THR A 133 4.33 -7.90 3.76
N ILE A 134 4.60 -8.97 3.05
CA ILE A 134 3.65 -9.74 2.23
C ILE A 134 3.20 -10.95 3.06
N ILE A 135 1.90 -11.07 3.28
CA ILE A 135 1.31 -12.02 4.22
C ILE A 135 0.27 -12.84 3.47
N PRO A 136 0.62 -14.04 3.01
CA PRO A 136 -0.35 -15.00 2.47
C PRO A 136 -1.47 -15.28 3.48
N ALA A 137 -2.67 -15.56 2.99
CA ALA A 137 -3.78 -16.00 3.84
C ALA A 137 -3.37 -17.20 4.72
N GLY A 138 -3.76 -17.16 5.99
CA GLY A 138 -3.39 -18.20 6.96
C GLY A 138 -2.06 -17.98 7.67
N GLN A 139 -1.29 -16.95 7.31
CA GLN A 139 -0.07 -16.56 8.02
C GLN A 139 -0.31 -15.54 9.14
N LYS A 140 0.61 -15.48 10.10
CA LYS A 140 0.55 -14.56 11.23
C LYS A 140 0.80 -13.11 10.79
N LEU A 141 0.03 -12.17 11.33
CA LEU A 141 0.27 -10.74 11.15
C LEU A 141 1.50 -10.30 11.98
N PRO A 142 2.33 -9.37 11.48
CA PRO A 142 3.46 -8.86 12.24
C PRO A 142 2.98 -8.16 13.52
N PHE A 143 3.74 -8.30 14.61
CA PHE A 143 3.49 -7.68 15.93
C PHE A 143 2.24 -8.14 16.69
N HIS A 144 1.43 -9.03 16.14
CA HIS A 144 0.17 -9.50 16.73
C HIS A 144 0.05 -11.02 16.64
N ASP A 145 -0.71 -11.64 17.54
CA ASP A 145 -0.98 -13.10 17.50
C ASP A 145 -2.14 -13.49 16.57
N GLN A 146 -2.57 -12.56 15.73
CA GLN A 146 -3.67 -12.78 14.79
C GLN A 146 -3.18 -13.39 13.47
N VAL A 147 -4.01 -14.24 12.89
CA VAL A 147 -3.78 -14.85 11.57
C VAL A 147 -4.54 -14.05 10.52
N ALA A 148 -3.90 -13.75 9.40
CA ALA A 148 -4.52 -13.08 8.27
C ALA A 148 -5.59 -13.98 7.65
N LYS A 149 -6.84 -13.51 7.61
CA LYS A 149 -7.96 -14.25 7.01
C LYS A 149 -7.90 -14.31 5.49
N ALA A 150 -7.16 -13.40 4.86
CA ALA A 150 -6.91 -13.40 3.43
C ALA A 150 -5.53 -12.79 3.15
N ASP A 151 -5.09 -12.88 1.90
CA ASP A 151 -3.85 -12.25 1.44
C ASP A 151 -3.82 -10.77 1.81
N SER A 152 -2.69 -10.34 2.36
CA SER A 152 -2.57 -9.09 3.08
C SER A 152 -1.18 -8.48 2.87
N LEU A 153 -1.12 -7.14 2.82
CA LEU A 153 0.14 -6.41 2.84
C LEU A 153 0.18 -5.46 4.05
N VAL A 154 1.34 -5.33 4.67
CA VAL A 154 1.59 -4.33 5.72
C VAL A 154 2.73 -3.43 5.27
N ILE A 155 2.51 -2.12 5.36
CA ILE A 155 3.52 -1.11 5.04
C ILE A 155 3.94 -0.41 6.32
N GLY A 156 5.19 -0.62 6.73
CA GLY A 156 5.76 -0.07 7.95
C GLY A 156 6.33 -1.14 8.86
N THR A 157 6.92 -0.70 9.98
CA THR A 157 7.64 -1.57 10.92
C THR A 157 7.18 -1.41 12.37
N SER A 158 5.99 -0.85 12.57
CA SER A 158 5.39 -0.65 13.88
C SER A 158 4.15 -1.52 14.05
N SER A 159 3.78 -1.79 15.30
CA SER A 159 2.52 -2.44 15.63
C SER A 159 1.30 -1.65 15.14
N GLU A 160 1.42 -0.32 15.07
CA GLU A 160 0.41 0.58 14.49
C GLU A 160 0.23 0.34 12.98
N ALA A 161 1.31 0.15 12.22
CA ALA A 161 1.22 -0.15 10.79
C ALA A 161 0.47 -1.47 10.55
N ALA A 162 0.65 -2.46 11.42
CA ALA A 162 -0.05 -3.73 11.34
C ALA A 162 -1.55 -3.66 11.67
N LEU A 163 -2.06 -2.53 12.18
CA LEU A 163 -3.51 -2.30 12.30
C LEU A 163 -4.15 -1.91 10.97
N HIS A 164 -3.36 -1.44 10.01
CA HIS A 164 -3.83 -0.90 8.73
C HIS A 164 -3.38 -1.78 7.57
N VAL A 165 -3.83 -3.03 7.61
CA VAL A 165 -3.52 -4.04 6.61
C VAL A 165 -4.17 -3.67 5.29
N PHE A 166 -3.40 -3.73 4.21
CA PHE A 166 -3.89 -3.58 2.86
C PHE A 166 -4.41 -4.93 2.36
N MET A 167 -5.63 -4.94 1.84
CA MET A 167 -6.27 -6.11 1.22
C MET A 167 -6.58 -5.81 -0.24
N ARG A 168 -6.78 -6.84 -1.08
CA ARG A 168 -7.17 -6.60 -2.47
C ARG A 168 -8.48 -5.81 -2.54
N ALA A 169 -8.52 -4.81 -3.42
CA ALA A 169 -9.78 -4.14 -3.77
C ALA A 169 -10.74 -5.16 -4.40
N GLN A 170 -12.01 -5.16 -3.95
CA GLN A 170 -13.08 -6.00 -4.50
C GLN A 170 -13.63 -5.43 -5.82
#